data_AF-X1QHJ8-F1
#
_entry.id   AF-X1QHJ8-F1
#
_cell.length_a   1.000
_cell.length_b   1.000
_cell.length_c   1.000
_cell.angle_alpha   90.00
_cell.angle_beta   90.00
_cell.angle_gamma   90.00
#
_symmetry.space_group_name_H-M   'P 1'
#
loop_
_entity.id
_entity.type
_entity.pdbx_description
1 polymer ?
#
loop_
_entity_poly.entity_id
_entity_poly.type
_entity_poly.pdbx_seq_one_letter_code
_entity_poly.pdbx_strand_id
1 'polypeptide(L)'
;AKANIAKFKESVVKKILATSPHCYTAFKKEYAELGANFEVLHTTQYFAHLIDAGKITPNNQFNKKVVYHDPCTLGRQNNIYEEPRKVLMSIPGLSLVEVEDFSRNLALCCGAGSGGLWIDWLKGE
;
A
#
# COMPACT_ATOMS: atom_id res chain seq x y z
N ALA A 1 2.47 16.77 10.52
CA ALA A 1 3.68 15.96 10.82
C ALA A 1 4.27 16.25 12.20
N LYS A 2 4.71 17.48 12.53
CA LYS A 2 5.41 17.80 13.80
C LYS A 2 4.72 17.31 15.08
N ALA A 3 3.41 17.53 15.22
CA ALA A 3 2.65 17.06 16.38
C ALA A 3 2.64 15.52 16.52
N ASN A 4 2.58 14.79 15.38
CA ASN A 4 2.65 13.32 15.38
C ASN A 4 4.04 12.83 15.78
N ILE A 5 5.09 13.49 15.29
CA ILE A 5 6.48 13.16 15.65
C ILE A 5 6.70 13.29 17.16
N ALA A 6 6.19 14.36 17.79
CA ALA A 6 6.29 14.53 19.23
C ALA A 6 5.63 13.37 19.99
N LYS A 7 4.37 13.04 19.65
CA LYS A 7 3.64 11.91 20.26
C LYS A 7 4.32 10.55 20.05
N PHE A 8 4.86 10.30 18.86
CA PHE A 8 5.56 9.04 18.57
C PHE A 8 6.87 8.90 19.34
N LYS A 9 7.59 10.01 19.57
CA LYS A 9 8.78 10.03 20.42
C LYS A 9 8.43 9.74 21.88
N GLU A 10 7.39 10.37 22.41
CA GLU A 10 6.87 10.10 23.76
C GLU A 10 6.48 8.63 23.95
N SER A 11 5.89 8.03 22.91
CA SER A 11 5.44 6.63 22.93
C SER A 11 6.51 5.62 22.51
N VAL A 12 7.76 6.06 22.26
CA VAL A 12 8.89 5.21 21.85
C VAL A 12 8.54 4.29 20.66
N VAL A 13 7.83 4.85 19.67
CA VAL A 13 7.40 4.09 18.49
C VAL A 13 8.62 3.71 17.65
N LYS A 14 8.80 2.41 17.42
CA LYS A 14 9.88 1.87 16.57
C LYS A 14 9.40 1.51 15.17
N LYS A 15 8.16 1.00 15.09
CA LYS A 15 7.57 0.43 13.87
C LYS A 15 6.19 1.02 13.62
N ILE A 16 5.92 1.38 12.37
CA ILE A 16 4.64 1.89 11.90
C ILE A 16 4.09 0.95 10.84
N LEU A 17 2.88 0.45 11.06
CA LEU A 17 2.12 -0.29 10.07
C LEU A 17 1.13 0.66 9.39
N ALA A 18 1.35 0.94 8.11
CA ALA A 18 0.51 1.82 7.30
C ALA A 18 -0.47 1.00 6.45
N THR A 19 -1.76 1.32 6.55
CA THR A 19 -2.83 0.76 5.70
C THR A 19 -3.03 1.53 4.41
N SER A 20 -2.58 2.80 4.38
CA SER A 20 -2.67 3.68 3.23
C SER A 20 -1.30 3.79 2.55
N PRO A 21 -1.24 3.61 1.21
CA PRO A 21 -0.05 3.89 0.40
C PRO A 21 0.53 5.29 0.60
N HIS A 22 -0.31 6.31 0.79
CA HIS A 22 0.15 7.68 1.06
C HIS A 22 0.76 7.81 2.45
N CYS A 23 0.13 7.22 3.47
CA CYS A 23 0.70 7.21 4.82
C CYS A 23 2.04 6.48 4.86
N TYR A 24 2.19 5.39 4.10
CA TYR A 24 3.45 4.68 3.96
C TYR A 24 4.54 5.62 3.42
N THR A 25 4.30 6.30 2.29
CA THR A 25 5.26 7.28 1.74
C THR A 25 5.56 8.39 2.74
N ALA A 26 4.54 8.95 3.38
CA ALA A 26 4.69 10.07 4.31
C ALA A 26 5.59 9.68 5.49
N PHE A 27 5.30 8.56 6.16
CA PHE A 27 6.13 8.13 7.29
C PHE A 27 7.54 7.70 6.86
N LYS A 28 7.69 7.10 5.68
CA LYS A 28 8.98 6.58 5.20
C LYS A 28 9.92 7.68 4.70
N LYS A 29 9.39 8.67 3.97
CA LYS A 29 10.19 9.72 3.30
C LYS A 29 10.03 11.08 3.98
N GLU A 30 8.82 11.61 4.02
CA GLU A 30 8.56 12.98 4.48
C GLU A 30 8.87 13.15 5.99
N TYR A 31 8.55 12.17 6.83
CA TYR A 31 8.88 12.23 8.25
C TYR A 31 10.39 12.07 8.49
N ALA A 32 11.08 11.28 7.66
CA ALA A 32 12.53 11.13 7.72
C ALA A 32 13.24 12.45 7.39
N GLU A 33 12.74 13.20 6.40
CA GLU A 33 13.21 14.57 6.08
C GLU A 33 13.03 15.55 7.25
N LEU A 34 12.05 15.30 8.12
CA LEU A 34 11.81 16.06 9.35
C LEU A 34 12.59 15.52 10.56
N GLY A 35 13.52 14.59 10.36
CA GLY A 35 14.37 14.01 11.41
C GLY A 35 13.69 12.94 12.27
N ALA A 36 12.60 12.34 11.78
CA ALA A 36 11.88 11.26 12.46
C ALA A 36 11.91 9.98 11.61
N ASN A 37 12.78 9.05 11.98
CA ASN A 37 12.97 7.78 11.27
C ASN A 37 12.23 6.64 11.98
N PHE A 38 11.42 5.91 11.24
CA PHE A 38 10.66 4.75 11.72
C PHE A 38 10.88 3.56 10.80
N GLU A 39 10.76 2.34 11.33
CA GLU A 39 10.56 1.17 10.48
C GLU A 39 9.12 1.19 9.97
N VAL A 40 8.92 1.47 8.69
CA VAL A 40 7.57 1.59 8.10
C VAL A 40 7.29 0.38 7.20
N LEU A 41 6.16 -0.28 7.45
CA LEU A 41 5.65 -1.36 6.61
C LEU A 41 4.28 -0.98 6.08
N HIS A 42 4.02 -1.29 4.81
CA HIS A 42 2.64 -1.32 4.32
C HIS A 42 1.97 -2.65 4.73
N THR A 43 0.66 -2.65 4.94
CA THR A 43 -0.09 -3.86 5.33
C THR A 43 0.12 -5.03 4.37
N THR A 44 0.26 -4.77 3.07
CA THR A 44 0.55 -5.82 2.09
C THR A 44 1.89 -6.51 2.36
N GLN A 45 2.93 -5.74 2.73
CA GLN A 45 4.24 -6.28 3.10
C GLN A 45 4.19 -7.05 4.41
N TYR A 46 3.44 -6.54 5.38
CA TYR A 46 3.27 -7.20 6.66
C TYR A 46 2.53 -8.54 6.52
N PHE A 47 1.43 -8.59 5.76
CA PHE A 47 0.71 -9.84 5.50
C PHE A 47 1.54 -10.82 4.70
N ALA A 48 2.25 -10.36 3.65
CA ALA A 48 3.17 -11.22 2.90
C ALA A 48 4.21 -11.86 3.83
N HIS A 49 4.80 -11.09 4.74
CA HIS A 49 5.74 -11.61 5.75
C HIS A 49 5.09 -12.63 6.70
N LEU A 50 3.86 -12.38 7.17
CA LEU A 50 3.15 -13.33 8.05
C LEU A 50 2.79 -14.63 7.34
N ILE A 51 2.44 -14.57 6.06
CA ILE A 51 2.20 -15.76 5.22
C ILE A 51 3.50 -16.54 5.04
N ASP A 52 4.61 -15.87 4.68
CA ASP A 52 5.92 -16.50 4.52
C ASP A 52 6.41 -17.15 5.81
N ALA A 53 6.13 -16.53 6.97
CA ALA A 53 6.46 -17.07 8.27
C ALA A 53 5.52 -18.20 8.74
N GLY A 54 4.52 -18.59 7.95
CA GLY A 54 3.51 -19.59 8.32
C GLY A 54 2.61 -19.17 9.48
N LYS A 55 2.59 -17.88 9.84
CA LYS A 55 1.78 -17.34 10.94
C LYS A 55 0.33 -17.08 10.54
N ILE A 56 0.09 -16.86 9.24
CA ILE A 56 -1.24 -16.72 8.65
C ILE A 56 -1.32 -17.67 7.46
N THR A 57 -2.40 -18.44 7.42
CA THR A 57 -2.76 -19.28 6.26
C THR A 57 -4.21 -18.96 5.91
N PRO A 58 -4.48 -18.31 4.77
CA PRO A 58 -5.85 -18.12 4.32
C PRO A 58 -6.51 -19.47 4.03
N ASN A 59 -7.55 -19.81 4.77
CA ASN A 59 -8.24 -21.11 4.64
C ASN A 59 -9.62 -21.00 3.98
N ASN A 60 -10.18 -19.80 3.93
CA ASN A 60 -11.48 -19.57 3.30
C ASN A 60 -11.30 -19.45 1.79
N GLN A 61 -12.10 -20.22 1.05
CA GLN A 61 -12.09 -20.14 -0.40
C GLN A 61 -12.72 -18.83 -0.90
N PHE A 62 -12.12 -18.25 -1.93
CA PHE A 62 -12.62 -17.09 -2.63
C PHE A 62 -12.57 -17.34 -4.15
N ASN A 63 -13.52 -18.13 -4.64
CA ASN A 63 -13.59 -18.62 -6.03
C ASN A 63 -14.00 -17.53 -7.04
N LYS A 64 -13.25 -16.43 -7.11
CA LYS A 64 -13.50 -15.29 -8.02
C LYS A 64 -12.24 -14.85 -8.73
N LYS A 65 -12.43 -14.25 -9.90
CA LYS A 65 -11.38 -13.51 -10.62
C LYS A 65 -11.23 -12.12 -9.99
N VAL A 66 -9.99 -11.72 -9.72
CA VAL A 66 -9.65 -10.43 -9.13
C VAL A 66 -8.61 -9.76 -10.00
N VAL A 67 -8.83 -8.50 -10.33
CA VAL A 67 -7.79 -7.60 -10.88
C VAL A 67 -7.32 -6.70 -9.74
N TYR A 68 -6.01 -6.63 -9.54
CA TYR A 68 -5.43 -5.74 -8.54
C TYR A 68 -5.16 -4.37 -9.17
N HIS A 69 -5.67 -3.31 -8.53
CA HIS A 69 -5.38 -1.94 -8.93
C HIS A 69 -4.15 -1.44 -8.14
N ASP A 70 -3.00 -1.38 -8.79
CA ASP A 70 -1.75 -0.96 -8.15
C ASP A 70 -1.81 0.50 -7.69
N PRO A 71 -1.70 0.78 -6.37
CA PRO A 71 -1.67 2.16 -5.90
C PRO A 71 -0.43 2.88 -6.40
N CYS A 72 -0.60 4.06 -7.00
CA CYS A 72 0.50 4.81 -7.60
C CYS A 72 1.63 5.13 -6.60
N THR A 73 1.31 5.43 -5.34
CA THR A 73 2.31 5.71 -4.31
C THR A 73 2.99 4.45 -3.80
N LEU A 74 2.29 3.31 -3.70
CA LEU A 74 2.91 2.05 -3.28
C LEU A 74 3.81 1.48 -4.39
N GLY A 75 3.30 1.45 -5.61
CA GLY A 75 4.00 0.98 -6.80
C GLY A 75 5.05 1.97 -7.30
N ARG A 76 4.64 3.04 -8.00
CA ARG A 76 5.57 3.93 -8.73
C ARG A 76 6.57 4.64 -7.82
N GLN A 77 6.18 5.03 -6.61
CA GLN A 77 7.07 5.78 -5.72
C GLN A 77 7.89 4.91 -4.76
N ASN A 78 7.46 3.69 -4.47
CA ASN A 78 8.09 2.82 -3.47
C ASN A 78 8.47 1.42 -3.98
N ASN A 79 8.16 1.11 -5.24
CA ASN A 79 8.50 -0.12 -5.95
C ASN A 79 7.96 -1.40 -5.29
N ILE A 80 6.79 -1.30 -4.62
CA ILE A 80 6.13 -2.42 -3.93
C ILE A 80 5.00 -2.93 -4.83
N TYR A 81 5.27 -4.06 -5.49
CA TYR A 81 4.32 -4.71 -6.42
C TYR A 81 4.07 -6.17 -6.08
N GLU A 82 5.06 -6.88 -5.53
CA GLU A 82 4.97 -8.33 -5.31
C GLU A 82 4.21 -8.69 -4.04
N GLU A 83 4.38 -7.91 -2.98
CA GLU A 83 3.76 -8.21 -1.69
C GLU A 83 2.23 -8.24 -1.74
N PRO A 84 1.53 -7.30 -2.39
CA PRO A 84 0.08 -7.40 -2.59
C PRO A 84 -0.32 -8.64 -3.39
N ARG A 85 0.44 -8.98 -4.45
CA ARG A 85 0.16 -10.14 -5.32
C ARG A 85 0.34 -11.44 -4.56
N LYS A 86 1.41 -11.55 -3.77
CA LYS A 86 1.68 -12.70 -2.89
C LYS A 86 0.54 -12.94 -1.91
N VAL A 87 0.05 -11.88 -1.27
CA VAL A 87 -1.11 -11.97 -0.37
C VAL A 87 -2.34 -12.47 -1.13
N LEU A 88 -2.65 -11.92 -2.30
CA LEU A 88 -3.81 -12.33 -3.09
C LEU A 88 -3.70 -13.80 -3.56
N MET A 89 -2.54 -14.20 -4.08
CA MET A 89 -2.30 -15.57 -4.58
C MET A 89 -2.29 -16.62 -3.46
N SER A 90 -2.10 -16.21 -2.19
CA SER A 90 -2.19 -17.13 -1.05
C SER A 90 -3.63 -17.52 -0.68
N ILE A 91 -4.64 -16.86 -1.25
CA ILE A 91 -6.05 -17.11 -0.95
C ILE A 91 -6.56 -18.27 -1.81
N PRO A 92 -7.05 -19.38 -1.21
CA PRO A 92 -7.55 -20.53 -1.97
C PRO A 92 -8.68 -20.14 -2.91
N GLY A 93 -8.61 -20.59 -4.16
CA GLY A 93 -9.65 -20.36 -5.16
C GLY A 93 -9.63 -18.98 -5.83
N LEU A 94 -8.84 -18.03 -5.33
CA LEU A 94 -8.71 -16.71 -5.96
C LEU A 94 -7.91 -16.84 -7.25
N SER A 95 -8.46 -16.31 -8.35
CA SER A 95 -7.76 -16.20 -9.64
C SER A 95 -7.32 -14.74 -9.83
N LEU A 96 -6.03 -14.46 -9.60
CA LEU A 96 -5.48 -13.14 -9.87
C LEU A 96 -5.30 -12.97 -11.39
N VAL A 97 -5.87 -11.90 -11.93
CA VAL A 97 -5.79 -11.54 -13.34
C VAL A 97 -5.01 -10.25 -13.46
N GLU A 98 -3.89 -10.31 -14.17
CA GLU A 98 -3.11 -9.12 -14.54
C GLU A 98 -3.61 -8.59 -15.88
N VAL A 99 -3.77 -7.27 -15.97
CA VAL A 99 -4.09 -6.58 -17.22
C VAL A 99 -2.82 -5.83 -17.62
N GLU A 100 -2.02 -6.40 -18.52
CA GLU A 100 -0.64 -5.95 -18.80
C GLU A 100 -0.55 -4.43 -19.00
N ASP A 101 -1.40 -3.87 -19.87
CA ASP A 101 -1.44 -2.44 -20.19
C ASP A 101 -1.90 -1.52 -19.04
N PHE A 102 -2.45 -2.08 -17.96
CA PHE A 102 -3.01 -1.34 -16.82
C PHE A 102 -2.55 -1.89 -15.46
N SER A 103 -1.40 -2.57 -15.43
CA SER A 103 -0.84 -3.17 -14.21
C SER A 103 0.47 -2.49 -13.82
N ARG A 104 0.86 -2.63 -12.55
CA ARG A 104 2.16 -2.18 -12.02
C ARG A 104 2.40 -0.70 -12.30
N ASN A 105 3.51 -0.36 -12.96
CA ASN A 105 3.85 1.02 -13.31
C ASN A 105 2.90 1.63 -14.35
N LEU A 106 2.16 0.80 -15.11
CA LEU A 106 1.17 1.22 -16.10
C LEU A 106 -0.24 1.39 -15.52
N ALA A 107 -0.47 1.06 -14.24
CA ALA A 107 -1.77 1.20 -13.61
C ALA A 107 -2.33 2.64 -13.68
N LEU A 108 -3.59 2.77 -14.05
CA LEU A 108 -4.24 4.08 -14.15
C LEU A 108 -4.32 4.76 -12.79
N CYS A 109 -4.23 6.08 -12.77
CA CYS A 109 -4.50 6.83 -11.55
C CYS A 109 -6.00 6.71 -11.21
N CYS A 110 -6.35 6.40 -9.96
CA CYS A 110 -7.74 6.41 -9.51
C CYS A 110 -8.33 7.83 -9.39
N GLY A 111 -7.52 8.88 -9.54
CA GLY A 111 -7.93 10.28 -9.47
C GLY A 111 -8.11 10.83 -8.06
N ALA A 112 -8.06 10.00 -7.02
CA ALA A 112 -8.40 10.44 -5.66
C ALA A 112 -7.27 11.13 -4.89
N GLY A 113 -6.02 10.94 -5.32
CA GLY A 113 -4.83 11.53 -4.68
C GLY A 113 -4.74 13.05 -4.89
N SER A 114 -3.85 13.70 -4.13
CA SER A 114 -3.47 15.13 -4.32
C SER A 114 -4.64 16.13 -4.40
N GLY A 115 -5.75 15.84 -3.72
CA GLY A 115 -6.94 16.71 -3.76
C GLY A 115 -7.85 16.48 -4.97
N GLY A 116 -7.59 15.49 -5.82
CA GLY A 116 -8.37 15.25 -7.04
C GLY A 116 -9.84 14.89 -6.82
N LEU A 117 -10.24 14.45 -5.62
CA LEU A 117 -11.66 14.32 -5.25
C LEU A 117 -12.36 15.67 -4.98
N TRP A 118 -11.59 16.72 -4.73
CA TRP A 118 -12.07 18.05 -4.34
C TRP A 118 -11.88 19.08 -5.44
N ILE A 119 -11.34 18.66 -6.59
CA ILE A 119 -11.19 19.48 -7.78
C ILE A 119 -12.32 19.09 -8.72
N ASP A 120 -13.11 20.08 -9.14
CA ASP A 120 -14.09 19.90 -10.21
C ASP A 120 -13.32 19.74 -11.53
N TRP A 121 -13.14 18.49 -11.96
CA TRP A 121 -12.62 18.21 -13.29
C TRP A 121 -13.66 18.66 -14.31
N LEU A 122 -13.31 19.67 -15.13
CA LEU A 122 -14.15 20.06 -16.26
C LEU A 122 -14.30 18.82 -17.17
N LYS A 123 -15.54 18.39 -17.41
CA LYS A 123 -15.81 17.26 -18.30
C LYS A 123 -15.28 17.59 -19.70
N GLY A 124 -14.26 16.86 -20.16
CA GLY A 124 -13.86 16.86 -21.58
C GLY A 124 -12.42 17.24 -21.90
N GLU A 125 -11.51 17.29 -20.92
CA GLU A 125 -10.05 17.35 -21.15
C GLU A 125 -9.39 15.98 -20.98
#